data_AF-A0A1Q6V289-F1
#
_entry.id   AF-A0A1Q6V289-F1
#
_cell.length_a   1.000
_cell.length_b   1.000
_cell.length_c   1.000
_cell.angle_alpha   90.00
_cell.angle_beta   90.00
_cell.angle_gamma   90.00
#
_symmetry.space_group_name_H-M   'P 1'
#
loop_
_entity.id
_entity.type
_entity.pdbx_description
1 polymer ?
#
loop_
_entity_poly.entity_id
_entity_poly.type
_entity_poly.pdbx_seq_one_letter_code
_entity_poly.pdbx_strand_id
1 'polypeptide(L)'
;MAIEGFQYEEFSKELSNQAVELIPQDITGKHREFIIDIIYKFCTLAGSALNDDPSLKFTAEQAFMIVQFIGEWTFHKSIDILRANLPIQYRESILQKIAFTIFEIAKQSILRGLNQDQVIMLVEAHVKKTFEATIKDFLDRGMLLQDVAENALKQSNIDAMAKQMQEEKYGTVLEDSKLLKLASFAIVLKRLPKNKIDSIVKKFSESDNKILNEYMEMPDLEKNFKKEELMKQLCEIKKTFCKPVKPKPEEVANRELNELSRIIKDVDKTKFMDAIDKERTNVQRFMIDILNDERPSLPSTISAIISKHMKEQLA
;
A
#
# COMPACT_ATOMS: atom_id res chain seq x y z
N MET A 1 18.23 19.69 26.20
CA MET A 1 17.11 20.65 26.18
C MET A 1 15.85 19.84 26.00
N ALA A 2 14.81 20.15 26.77
CA ALA A 2 13.48 19.59 26.59
C ALA A 2 13.02 19.80 25.13
N ILE A 3 12.22 18.87 24.61
CA ILE A 3 11.65 18.98 23.27
C ILE A 3 10.62 20.13 23.30
N GLU A 4 10.88 21.19 22.54
CA GLU A 4 10.01 22.38 22.54
C GLU A 4 8.59 22.02 22.09
N GLY A 5 7.58 22.37 22.91
CA GLY A 5 6.17 22.07 22.65
C GLY A 5 5.70 20.66 23.02
N PHE A 6 6.58 19.81 23.56
CA PHE A 6 6.23 18.44 23.94
C PHE A 6 5.67 18.35 25.37
N GLN A 7 4.37 18.62 25.54
CA GLN A 7 3.65 18.53 26.82
C GLN A 7 3.21 17.09 27.12
N TYR A 8 4.17 16.20 27.38
CA TYR A 8 3.91 14.77 27.49
C TYR A 8 3.04 14.38 28.69
N GLU A 9 3.07 15.11 29.81
CA GLU A 9 2.25 14.80 30.99
C GLU A 9 0.76 15.03 30.71
N GLU A 10 0.42 16.17 30.10
CA GLU A 10 -0.94 16.51 29.71
C GLU A 10 -1.46 15.54 28.64
N PHE A 11 -0.64 15.26 27.62
CA PHE A 11 -0.99 14.31 26.58
C PHE A 11 -1.18 12.88 27.11
N SER A 12 -0.35 12.43 28.07
CA SER A 12 -0.49 11.12 28.71
C SER A 12 -1.82 11.01 29.47
N LYS A 13 -2.22 12.11 30.14
CA LYS A 13 -3.50 12.19 30.83
C LYS A 13 -4.67 12.14 29.86
N GLU A 14 -4.59 12.89 28.75
CA GLU A 14 -5.60 12.87 27.70
C GLU A 14 -5.78 11.46 27.10
N LEU A 15 -4.69 10.78 26.73
CA LEU A 15 -4.74 9.40 26.22
C LEU A 15 -5.40 8.44 27.21
N SER A 16 -5.04 8.52 28.49
CA SER A 16 -5.63 7.67 29.52
C SER A 16 -7.14 7.93 29.71
N ASN A 17 -7.58 9.18 29.56
CA ASN A 17 -8.98 9.57 29.64
C ASN A 17 -9.76 9.09 28.41
N GLN A 18 -9.18 9.19 27.22
CA GLN A 18 -9.79 8.69 25.98
C GLN A 18 -10.06 7.17 26.06
N ALA A 19 -9.12 6.43 26.67
CA ALA A 19 -9.29 5.00 26.87
C ALA A 19 -10.55 4.65 27.68
N VAL A 20 -10.99 5.53 28.61
CA VAL A 20 -12.17 5.29 29.47
C VAL A 20 -13.42 4.98 28.65
N GLU A 21 -13.64 5.68 27.55
CA GLU A 21 -14.82 5.49 26.70
C GLU A 21 -14.71 4.23 25.82
N LEU A 22 -13.48 3.80 25.53
CA LEU A 22 -13.19 2.66 24.67
C LEU A 22 -13.11 1.33 25.43
N ILE A 23 -12.96 1.35 26.76
CA ILE A 23 -12.93 0.13 27.59
C ILE A 23 -14.26 -0.62 27.45
N PRO A 24 -14.24 -1.90 27.03
CA PRO A 24 -15.43 -2.75 26.94
C PRO A 24 -16.24 -2.78 28.25
N GLN A 25 -17.58 -2.77 28.13
CA GLN A 25 -18.49 -2.70 29.30
C GLN A 25 -18.37 -3.89 30.26
N ASP A 26 -17.86 -5.03 29.79
CA ASP A 26 -17.58 -6.21 30.61
C ASP A 26 -16.41 -6.00 31.59
N ILE A 27 -15.53 -5.01 31.34
CA ILE A 27 -14.38 -4.70 32.19
C ILE A 27 -14.76 -3.60 33.19
N THR A 28 -14.89 -3.98 34.46
CA THR A 28 -15.38 -3.09 35.53
C THR A 28 -14.45 -3.04 36.76
N GLY A 29 -14.69 -2.04 37.62
CA GLY A 29 -13.98 -1.88 38.90
C GLY A 29 -12.47 -1.78 38.73
N LYS A 30 -11.75 -2.55 39.56
CA LYS A 30 -10.27 -2.55 39.61
C LYS A 30 -9.58 -2.90 38.29
N HIS A 31 -10.25 -3.61 37.39
CA HIS A 31 -9.69 -3.90 36.07
C HIS A 31 -9.73 -2.68 35.15
N ARG A 32 -10.77 -1.86 35.27
CA ARG A 32 -10.88 -0.60 34.54
C ARG A 32 -9.83 0.40 35.02
N GLU A 33 -9.68 0.55 36.34
CA GLU A 33 -8.66 1.40 36.96
C GLU A 33 -7.25 0.98 36.53
N PHE A 34 -6.96 -0.32 36.54
CA PHE A 34 -5.66 -0.85 36.10
C PHE A 34 -5.30 -0.45 34.66
N ILE A 35 -6.26 -0.48 33.71
CA ILE A 35 -6.02 -0.09 32.32
C ILE A 35 -5.67 1.40 32.23
N ILE A 36 -6.42 2.25 32.91
CA ILE A 36 -6.22 3.71 32.87
C ILE A 36 -4.87 4.07 33.50
N ASP A 37 -4.58 3.52 34.68
CA ASP A 37 -3.34 3.78 35.42
C ASP A 37 -2.11 3.32 34.64
N ILE A 38 -2.17 2.14 34.00
CA ILE A 38 -1.01 1.60 33.28
C ILE A 38 -0.72 2.37 31.99
N ILE A 39 -1.76 2.83 31.28
CA ILE A 39 -1.60 3.71 30.11
C ILE A 39 -0.94 5.00 30.53
N TYR A 40 -1.49 5.69 31.54
CA TYR A 40 -0.93 6.94 32.04
C TYR A 40 0.54 6.76 32.45
N LYS A 41 0.82 5.74 33.27
CA LYS A 41 2.17 5.46 33.78
C LYS A 41 3.18 5.25 32.64
N PHE A 42 2.85 4.45 31.64
CA PHE A 42 3.80 4.15 30.56
C PHE A 42 3.94 5.29 29.56
N CYS A 43 2.86 6.01 29.25
CA CYS A 43 2.93 7.21 28.43
C CYS A 43 3.80 8.29 29.08
N THR A 44 3.62 8.54 30.39
CA THR A 44 4.43 9.52 31.13
C THR A 44 5.88 9.10 31.22
N LEU A 45 6.16 7.81 31.48
CA LEU A 45 7.52 7.28 31.54
C LEU A 45 8.24 7.44 30.19
N ALA A 46 7.57 7.11 29.09
CA ALA A 46 8.11 7.27 27.75
C ALA A 46 8.32 8.74 27.39
N GLY A 47 7.36 9.60 27.72
CA GLY A 47 7.45 11.04 27.51
C GLY A 47 8.65 11.66 28.22
N SER A 48 8.83 11.34 29.51
CA SER A 48 10.01 11.76 30.28
C SER A 48 11.29 11.26 29.62
N ALA A 49 11.38 9.97 29.27
CA ALA A 49 12.57 9.41 28.65
C ALA A 49 12.95 10.09 27.31
N LEU A 50 11.97 10.50 26.50
CA LEU A 50 12.20 11.24 25.25
C LEU A 50 12.65 12.67 25.54
N ASN A 51 12.05 13.32 26.54
CA ASN A 51 12.34 14.70 26.90
C ASN A 51 13.73 14.84 27.56
N ASP A 52 14.16 13.81 28.28
CA ASP A 52 15.42 13.75 29.01
C ASP A 52 16.61 13.36 28.13
N ASP A 53 16.38 12.84 26.90
CA ASP A 53 17.42 12.47 25.95
C ASP A 53 17.54 13.47 24.78
N PRO A 54 18.34 14.55 24.95
CA PRO A 54 18.53 15.56 23.91
C PRO A 54 19.34 15.05 22.70
N SER A 55 19.92 13.84 22.75
CA SER A 55 20.69 13.28 21.63
C SER A 55 19.79 12.82 20.48
N LEU A 56 18.51 12.55 20.76
CA LEU A 56 17.53 12.04 19.80
C LEU A 56 17.14 13.07 18.75
N LYS A 57 17.23 14.38 19.07
CA LYS A 57 16.85 15.50 18.18
C LYS A 57 15.46 15.34 17.55
N PHE A 58 14.52 14.74 18.28
CA PHE A 58 13.15 14.56 17.82
C PHE A 58 12.37 15.87 17.83
N THR A 59 11.43 15.98 16.89
CA THR A 59 10.38 17.00 16.95
C THR A 59 9.33 16.62 18.00
N ALA A 60 8.55 17.59 18.48
CA ALA A 60 7.42 17.31 19.37
C ALA A 60 6.44 16.31 18.73
N GLU A 61 6.18 16.42 17.42
CA GLU A 61 5.30 15.52 16.67
C GLU A 61 5.80 14.06 16.67
N GLN A 62 7.11 13.86 16.48
CA GLN A 62 7.73 12.53 16.57
C GLN A 62 7.66 11.96 17.99
N ALA A 63 7.86 12.81 19.00
CA ALA A 63 7.79 12.39 20.39
C ALA A 63 6.34 12.02 20.81
N PHE A 64 5.35 12.81 20.41
CA PHE A 64 3.93 12.51 20.61
C PHE A 64 3.53 11.20 19.93
N MET A 65 4.02 10.94 18.71
CA MET A 65 3.75 9.69 18.00
C MET A 65 4.24 8.46 18.77
N ILE A 66 5.44 8.51 19.36
CA ILE A 66 5.97 7.39 20.16
C ILE A 66 5.10 7.16 21.40
N VAL A 67 4.74 8.23 22.11
CA VAL A 67 3.87 8.14 23.30
C VAL A 67 2.49 7.58 22.94
N GLN A 68 1.94 8.00 21.81
CA GLN A 68 0.66 7.49 21.30
C GLN A 68 0.72 5.98 21.02
N PHE A 69 1.74 5.50 20.32
CA PHE A 69 1.91 4.06 20.06
C PHE A 69 1.98 3.25 21.35
N ILE A 70 2.66 3.77 22.37
CA ILE A 70 2.73 3.11 23.67
C ILE A 70 1.34 3.06 24.31
N GLY A 71 0.60 4.17 24.30
CA GLY A 71 -0.75 4.23 24.86
C GLY A 71 -1.71 3.24 24.20
N GLU A 72 -1.78 3.24 22.87
CA GLU A 72 -2.70 2.41 22.09
C GLU A 72 -2.41 0.91 22.27
N TRP A 73 -1.15 0.48 22.09
CA TRP A 73 -0.82 -0.94 22.28
C TRP A 73 -0.94 -1.38 23.74
N THR A 74 -0.59 -0.51 24.70
CA THR A 74 -0.77 -0.82 26.13
C THR A 74 -2.24 -1.01 26.46
N PHE A 75 -3.13 -0.15 25.93
CA PHE A 75 -4.57 -0.30 26.07
C PHE A 75 -5.03 -1.67 25.59
N HIS A 76 -4.76 -2.02 24.34
CA HIS A 76 -5.23 -3.29 23.79
C HIS A 76 -4.59 -4.50 24.47
N LYS A 77 -3.29 -4.46 24.82
CA LYS A 77 -2.66 -5.61 25.49
C LYS A 77 -3.09 -5.75 26.94
N SER A 78 -3.44 -4.65 27.61
CA SER A 78 -4.03 -4.73 28.94
C SER A 78 -5.37 -5.48 28.90
N ILE A 79 -6.19 -5.25 27.87
CA ILE A 79 -7.44 -6.00 27.64
C ILE A 79 -7.17 -7.47 27.35
N ASP A 80 -6.23 -7.81 26.45
CA ASP A 80 -5.86 -9.20 26.18
C ASP A 80 -5.44 -9.93 27.44
N ILE A 81 -4.59 -9.30 28.26
CA ILE A 81 -4.06 -9.88 29.50
C ILE A 81 -5.17 -10.13 30.53
N LEU A 82 -6.15 -9.23 30.60
CA LEU A 82 -7.32 -9.39 31.45
C LEU A 82 -8.21 -10.55 30.97
N ARG A 83 -8.51 -10.61 29.67
CA ARG A 83 -9.34 -11.68 29.07
C ARG A 83 -8.67 -13.05 29.12
N ALA A 84 -7.35 -13.07 29.07
CA ALA A 84 -6.55 -14.27 29.23
C ALA A 84 -6.45 -14.74 30.69
N ASN A 85 -6.99 -13.99 31.66
CA ASN A 85 -6.93 -14.27 33.09
C ASN A 85 -5.50 -14.43 33.64
N LEU A 86 -4.55 -13.63 33.15
CA LEU A 86 -3.19 -13.67 33.70
C LEU A 86 -3.17 -13.26 35.18
N PRO A 87 -2.28 -13.85 36.00
CA PRO A 87 -2.12 -13.46 37.39
C PRO A 87 -1.73 -11.99 37.53
N ILE A 88 -2.39 -11.27 38.46
CA ILE A 88 -2.23 -9.82 38.68
C ILE A 88 -0.75 -9.43 38.86
N GLN A 89 0.01 -10.24 39.62
CA GLN A 89 1.41 -10.03 39.91
C GLN A 89 2.34 -9.96 38.68
N TYR A 90 1.88 -10.46 37.53
CA TYR A 90 2.68 -10.50 36.29
C TYR A 90 2.21 -9.49 35.24
N ARG A 91 0.97 -8.98 35.33
CA ARG A 91 0.36 -8.15 34.28
C ARG A 91 1.19 -6.92 33.95
N GLU A 92 1.58 -6.17 34.97
CA GLU A 92 2.40 -4.97 34.80
C GLU A 92 3.78 -5.29 34.22
N SER A 93 4.46 -6.33 34.71
CA SER A 93 5.79 -6.70 34.22
C SER A 93 5.78 -7.11 32.74
N ILE A 94 4.70 -7.76 32.29
CA ILE A 94 4.52 -8.16 30.89
C ILE A 94 4.25 -6.93 30.03
N LEU A 95 3.34 -6.05 30.46
CA LEU A 95 3.05 -4.81 29.73
C LEU A 95 4.27 -3.88 29.68
N GLN A 96 5.10 -3.84 30.73
CA GLN A 96 6.33 -3.04 30.75
C GLN A 96 7.32 -3.51 29.68
N LYS A 97 7.50 -4.83 29.52
CA LYS A 97 8.33 -5.39 28.44
C LYS A 97 7.80 -4.99 27.07
N ILE A 98 6.49 -5.03 26.88
CA ILE A 98 5.84 -4.62 25.62
C ILE A 98 6.03 -3.13 25.36
N ALA A 99 5.76 -2.28 26.36
CA ALA A 99 5.93 -0.83 26.27
C ALA A 99 7.38 -0.45 25.93
N PHE A 100 8.36 -1.11 26.56
CA PHE A 100 9.77 -0.93 26.25
C PHE A 100 10.11 -1.33 24.80
N THR A 101 9.57 -2.45 24.32
CA THR A 101 9.76 -2.85 22.92
C THR A 101 9.17 -1.84 21.95
N ILE A 102 7.96 -1.34 22.20
CA ILE A 102 7.32 -0.31 21.37
C ILE A 102 8.20 0.94 21.33
N PHE A 103 8.64 1.39 22.51
CA PHE A 103 9.51 2.55 22.65
C PHE A 103 10.78 2.43 21.81
N GLU A 104 11.53 1.33 21.96
CA GLU A 104 12.79 1.13 21.23
C GLU A 104 12.60 1.02 19.73
N ILE A 105 11.59 0.25 19.29
CA ILE A 105 11.33 0.05 17.86
C ILE A 105 10.83 1.34 17.21
N ALA A 106 9.91 2.06 17.84
CA ALA A 106 9.41 3.33 17.32
C ALA A 106 10.53 4.38 17.25
N LYS A 107 11.33 4.53 18.33
CA LYS A 107 12.49 5.41 18.38
C LYS A 107 13.49 5.11 17.26
N GLN A 108 13.90 3.85 17.09
CA GLN A 108 14.85 3.46 16.05
C GLN A 108 14.28 3.64 14.64
N SER A 109 12.98 3.39 14.45
CA SER A 109 12.32 3.52 13.15
C SER A 109 12.23 4.98 12.71
N ILE A 110 11.91 5.88 13.63
CA ILE A 110 11.88 7.33 13.37
C ILE A 110 13.30 7.85 13.07
N LEU A 111 14.32 7.40 13.82
CA LEU A 111 15.72 7.75 13.53
C LEU A 111 16.20 7.28 12.15
N ARG A 112 15.63 6.18 11.64
CA ARG A 112 15.90 5.66 10.29
C ARG A 112 15.08 6.36 9.20
N GLY A 113 14.22 7.32 9.56
CA GLY A 113 13.36 8.05 8.63
C GLY A 113 12.26 7.20 8.01
N LEU A 114 11.82 6.13 8.70
CA LEU A 114 10.69 5.33 8.25
C LEU A 114 9.39 6.14 8.36
N ASN A 115 8.46 5.90 7.44
CA ASN A 115 7.13 6.50 7.52
C ASN A 115 6.29 5.86 8.63
N GLN A 116 5.20 6.52 9.03
CA GLN A 116 4.40 6.08 10.16
C GLN A 116 3.83 4.66 9.97
N ASP A 117 3.40 4.28 8.77
CA ASP A 117 2.83 2.96 8.49
C ASP A 117 3.88 1.84 8.61
N GLN A 118 5.10 2.10 8.17
CA GLN A 118 6.24 1.20 8.36
C GLN A 118 6.58 1.04 9.83
N VAL A 119 6.52 2.13 10.61
CA VAL A 119 6.75 2.09 12.06
C VAL A 119 5.68 1.23 12.74
N ILE A 120 4.41 1.43 12.39
CA ILE A 120 3.27 0.64 12.91
C ILE A 120 3.49 -0.86 12.65
N MET A 121 3.81 -1.23 11.40
CA MET A 121 4.05 -2.63 11.03
C MET A 121 5.21 -3.25 11.81
N LEU A 122 6.29 -2.51 12.00
CA LEU A 122 7.45 -3.00 12.76
C LEU A 122 7.15 -3.12 14.26
N VAL A 123 6.44 -2.15 14.83
CA VAL A 123 6.00 -2.17 16.22
C VAL A 123 5.11 -3.39 16.44
N GLU A 124 4.11 -3.62 15.59
CA GLU A 124 3.19 -4.75 15.69
C GLU A 124 3.93 -6.11 15.67
N ALA A 125 4.81 -6.31 14.69
CA ALA A 125 5.58 -7.55 14.57
C ALA A 125 6.46 -7.81 15.81
N HIS A 126 7.07 -6.76 16.38
CA HIS A 126 7.92 -6.87 17.56
C HIS A 126 7.10 -7.04 18.85
N VAL A 127 5.95 -6.38 18.98
CA VAL A 127 5.05 -6.57 20.12
C VAL A 127 4.55 -8.01 20.15
N LYS A 128 4.08 -8.53 19.01
CA LYS A 128 3.65 -9.93 18.90
C LYS A 128 4.75 -10.88 19.39
N LYS A 129 5.93 -10.77 18.79
CA LYS A 129 7.08 -11.62 19.12
C LYS A 129 7.47 -11.51 20.59
N THR A 130 7.45 -10.29 21.14
CA THR A 130 7.82 -10.04 22.55
C THR A 130 6.78 -10.60 23.50
N PHE A 131 5.49 -10.46 23.19
CA PHE A 131 4.41 -11.03 23.98
C PHE A 131 4.49 -12.56 24.00
N GLU A 132 4.57 -13.19 22.83
CA GLU A 132 4.71 -14.64 22.69
C GLU A 132 5.94 -15.17 23.46
N ALA A 133 7.09 -14.52 23.29
CA ALA A 133 8.31 -14.89 24.00
C ALA A 133 8.19 -14.70 25.52
N THR A 134 7.51 -13.64 25.98
CA THR A 134 7.32 -13.37 27.41
C THR A 134 6.38 -14.38 28.05
N ILE A 135 5.25 -14.70 27.41
CA ILE A 135 4.32 -15.73 27.90
C ILE A 135 5.02 -17.09 27.96
N LYS A 136 5.81 -17.43 26.95
CA LYS A 136 6.60 -18.67 26.94
C LYS A 136 7.66 -18.71 28.04
N ASP A 137 8.41 -17.63 28.25
CA ASP A 137 9.40 -17.54 29.33
C ASP A 137 8.76 -17.72 30.71
N PHE A 138 7.56 -17.17 30.92
CA PHE A 138 6.82 -17.32 32.17
C PHE A 138 6.27 -18.75 32.35
N LEU A 139 5.85 -19.40 31.27
CA LEU A 139 5.45 -20.81 31.27
C LEU A 139 6.64 -21.72 31.59
N ASP A 140 7.78 -21.52 30.92
CA ASP A 140 9.00 -22.32 31.09
C ASP A 140 9.56 -22.21 32.53
N ARG A 141 9.36 -21.07 33.18
CA ARG A 141 9.71 -20.82 34.59
C ARG A 141 8.68 -21.34 35.59
N GLY A 142 7.58 -21.94 35.14
CA GLY A 142 6.49 -22.42 36.01
C GLY A 142 5.69 -21.29 36.67
N MET A 143 5.75 -20.07 36.15
CA MET A 143 5.01 -18.91 36.66
C MET A 143 3.58 -18.83 36.09
N LEU A 144 3.33 -19.48 34.95
CA LEU A 144 2.02 -19.59 34.32
C LEU A 144 1.62 -21.05 34.13
N LEU A 145 0.32 -21.32 34.21
CA LEU A 145 -0.25 -22.60 33.80
C LEU A 145 -0.38 -22.66 32.27
N GLN A 146 -0.30 -23.87 31.72
CA GLN A 146 -0.36 -24.12 30.27
C GLN A 146 -1.64 -23.57 29.63
N ASP A 147 -2.78 -23.76 30.28
CA ASP A 147 -4.10 -23.30 29.82
C ASP A 147 -4.19 -21.77 29.78
N VAL A 148 -3.65 -21.08 30.79
CA VAL A 148 -3.57 -19.61 30.84
C VAL A 148 -2.65 -19.07 29.75
N ALA A 149 -1.50 -19.70 29.54
CA ALA A 149 -0.57 -19.33 28.47
C ALA A 149 -1.20 -19.51 27.09
N GLU A 150 -1.86 -20.65 26.83
CA GLU A 150 -2.54 -20.91 25.57
C GLU A 150 -3.71 -19.94 25.33
N ASN A 151 -4.48 -19.61 26.37
CA ASN A 151 -5.54 -18.62 26.27
C ASN A 151 -4.97 -17.23 25.94
N ALA A 152 -3.87 -16.82 26.59
CA ALA A 152 -3.19 -15.56 26.30
C ALA A 152 -2.74 -15.45 24.83
N LEU A 153 -2.14 -16.52 24.29
CA LEU A 153 -1.70 -16.56 22.91
C LEU A 153 -2.88 -16.54 21.92
N LYS A 154 -4.02 -17.16 22.27
CA LYS A 154 -5.25 -17.13 21.46
C LYS A 154 -5.97 -15.78 21.49
N GLN A 155 -5.95 -15.08 22.61
CA GLN A 155 -6.55 -13.73 22.74
C GLN A 155 -5.77 -12.68 21.94
N SER A 156 -4.52 -12.97 21.59
CA SER A 156 -3.74 -12.17 20.66
C SER A 156 -4.26 -12.35 19.22
N ASN A 157 -5.50 -11.96 18.97
CA ASN A 157 -6.06 -11.77 17.62
C ASN A 157 -5.52 -10.46 17.06
N ILE A 158 -4.25 -10.56 16.67
CA ILE A 158 -3.35 -9.47 16.28
C ILE A 158 -3.79 -8.82 14.96
N ASP A 159 -4.45 -9.55 14.06
CA ASP A 159 -4.88 -9.04 12.75
C ASP A 159 -6.03 -8.01 12.82
N ALA A 160 -6.75 -7.92 13.95
CA ALA A 160 -7.87 -6.99 14.09
C ALA A 160 -7.42 -5.55 14.40
N MET A 161 -6.25 -5.36 15.02
CA MET A 161 -5.78 -4.06 15.51
C MET A 161 -5.20 -3.17 14.41
N ALA A 162 -4.34 -3.72 13.53
CA ALA A 162 -3.88 -2.99 12.35
C ALA A 162 -5.07 -2.63 11.44
N LYS A 163 -6.06 -3.52 11.36
CA LYS A 163 -7.32 -3.28 10.65
C LYS A 163 -8.13 -2.17 11.30
N GLN A 164 -8.25 -2.14 12.64
CA GLN A 164 -8.95 -1.07 13.36
C GLN A 164 -8.21 0.27 13.28
N MET A 165 -6.88 0.33 13.35
CA MET A 165 -6.13 1.57 13.14
C MET A 165 -6.22 2.07 11.70
N GLN A 166 -6.20 1.15 10.73
CA GLN A 166 -6.53 1.50 9.35
C GLN A 166 -7.99 1.95 9.24
N GLU A 167 -8.94 1.30 9.91
CA GLU A 167 -10.35 1.69 9.95
C GLU A 167 -10.61 2.94 10.82
N GLU A 168 -9.71 3.39 11.69
CA GLU A 168 -9.87 4.64 12.46
C GLU A 168 -9.19 5.81 11.75
N LYS A 169 -8.01 5.59 11.14
CA LYS A 169 -7.37 6.58 10.26
C LYS A 169 -8.09 6.74 8.92
N TYR A 170 -8.62 5.65 8.36
CA TYR A 170 -9.31 5.65 7.07
C TYR A 170 -10.80 5.41 7.18
N GLY A 171 -11.39 4.91 8.28
CA GLY A 171 -12.82 4.59 8.32
C GLY A 171 -13.77 5.74 8.59
N THR A 172 -13.27 6.89 9.05
CA THR A 172 -13.97 8.16 8.87
C THR A 172 -13.87 8.67 7.42
N VAL A 173 -13.00 8.08 6.60
CA VAL A 173 -12.79 8.44 5.18
C VAL A 173 -13.25 7.33 4.20
N LEU A 174 -13.74 6.19 4.70
CA LEU A 174 -14.10 5.03 3.88
C LEU A 174 -15.45 5.19 3.15
N GLU A 175 -16.17 6.29 3.37
CA GLU A 175 -17.29 6.70 2.51
C GLU A 175 -16.89 7.71 1.43
N ASP A 176 -15.65 8.19 1.44
CA ASP A 176 -15.24 9.26 0.55
C ASP A 176 -14.86 8.66 -0.81
N SER A 177 -15.82 8.69 -1.76
CA SER A 177 -15.67 8.27 -3.16
C SER A 177 -14.37 8.78 -3.79
N LYS A 178 -13.84 9.91 -3.30
CA LYS A 178 -12.58 10.51 -3.72
C LYS A 178 -11.35 9.66 -3.36
N LEU A 179 -11.24 9.11 -2.15
CA LEU A 179 -10.10 8.28 -1.75
C LEU A 179 -10.06 6.94 -2.49
N LEU A 180 -11.22 6.29 -2.64
CA LEU A 180 -11.32 5.05 -3.41
C LEU A 180 -10.88 5.26 -4.87
N LYS A 181 -11.23 6.41 -5.46
CA LYS A 181 -10.76 6.81 -6.79
C LYS A 181 -9.26 7.03 -6.84
N LEU A 182 -8.68 7.70 -5.84
CA LEU A 182 -7.22 7.92 -5.74
C LEU A 182 -6.47 6.59 -5.57
N ALA A 183 -6.95 5.68 -4.73
CA ALA A 183 -6.37 4.36 -4.56
C ALA A 183 -6.47 3.52 -5.84
N SER A 184 -7.64 3.52 -6.49
CA SER A 184 -7.85 2.86 -7.79
C SER A 184 -6.89 3.42 -8.85
N PHE A 185 -6.65 4.72 -8.83
CA PHE A 185 -5.72 5.38 -9.75
C PHE A 185 -4.26 5.02 -9.43
N ALA A 186 -3.86 4.99 -8.15
CA ALA A 186 -2.52 4.57 -7.72
C ALA A 186 -2.19 3.15 -8.20
N ILE A 187 -3.14 2.20 -8.11
CA ILE A 187 -2.97 0.83 -8.61
C ILE A 187 -2.68 0.82 -10.12
N VAL A 188 -3.36 1.69 -10.88
CA VAL A 188 -3.12 1.81 -12.33
C VAL A 188 -1.77 2.47 -12.61
N LEU A 189 -1.40 3.50 -11.84
CA LEU A 189 -0.12 4.20 -11.98
C LEU A 189 1.08 3.29 -11.71
N LYS A 190 1.02 2.38 -10.74
CA LYS A 190 2.07 1.37 -10.49
C LYS A 190 2.41 0.52 -11.72
N ARG A 191 1.47 0.37 -12.65
CA ARG A 191 1.64 -0.41 -13.87
C ARG A 191 2.16 0.43 -15.06
N LEU A 192 2.33 1.73 -14.90
CA LEU A 192 2.83 2.64 -15.93
C LEU A 192 4.33 2.90 -15.78
N PRO A 193 5.04 3.26 -16.86
CA PRO A 193 6.45 3.66 -16.78
C PRO A 193 6.60 5.00 -16.04
N LYS A 194 7.65 5.11 -15.21
CA LYS A 194 7.93 6.27 -14.33
C LYS A 194 7.82 7.63 -15.02
N ASN A 195 8.34 7.74 -16.23
CA ASN A 195 8.31 8.95 -17.06
C ASN A 195 6.90 9.53 -17.26
N LYS A 196 5.88 8.64 -17.31
CA LYS A 196 4.47 9.02 -17.44
C LYS A 196 3.83 9.32 -16.08
N ILE A 197 4.27 8.66 -15.01
CA ILE A 197 3.76 8.88 -13.65
C ILE A 197 4.01 10.33 -13.24
N ASP A 198 5.24 10.84 -13.36
CA ASP A 198 5.58 12.21 -12.94
C ASP A 198 4.77 13.28 -13.69
N SER A 199 4.49 13.04 -14.97
CA SER A 199 3.69 13.93 -15.81
C SER A 199 2.20 13.94 -15.42
N ILE A 200 1.72 12.84 -14.85
CA ILE A 200 0.33 12.67 -14.42
C ILE A 200 0.15 13.20 -13.00
N VAL A 201 1.05 12.85 -12.07
CA VAL A 201 1.06 13.29 -10.67
C VAL A 201 1.09 14.83 -10.59
N LYS A 202 1.89 15.50 -11.43
CA LYS A 202 1.90 16.98 -11.52
C LYS A 202 0.56 17.65 -11.84
N LYS A 203 -0.44 16.91 -12.34
CA LYS A 203 -1.78 17.43 -12.65
C LYS A 203 -2.76 17.38 -11.48
N PHE A 204 -2.42 16.68 -10.41
CA PHE A 204 -3.22 16.60 -9.19
C PHE A 204 -2.85 17.72 -8.21
N SER A 205 -3.74 17.99 -7.25
CA SER A 205 -3.48 18.93 -6.17
C SER A 205 -2.35 18.43 -5.26
N GLU A 206 -1.69 19.32 -4.50
CA GLU A 206 -0.61 18.93 -3.59
C GLU A 206 -1.06 17.94 -2.52
N SER A 207 -2.30 18.08 -2.03
CA SER A 207 -2.90 17.14 -1.06
C SER A 207 -3.18 15.78 -1.67
N ASP A 208 -3.78 15.74 -2.87
CA ASP A 208 -4.05 14.48 -3.57
C ASP A 208 -2.76 13.76 -3.96
N ASN A 209 -1.69 14.50 -4.29
CA ASN A 209 -0.38 13.93 -4.63
C ASN A 209 0.31 13.24 -3.46
N LYS A 210 0.19 13.78 -2.24
CA LYS A 210 0.73 13.14 -1.03
C LYS A 210 0.08 11.77 -0.84
N ILE A 211 -1.25 11.73 -0.88
CA ILE A 211 -2.05 10.50 -0.73
C ILE A 211 -1.73 9.50 -1.87
N LEU A 212 -1.62 9.99 -3.11
CA LEU A 212 -1.33 9.15 -4.26
C LEU A 212 0.07 8.52 -4.19
N ASN A 213 1.07 9.27 -3.72
CA ASN A 213 2.41 8.76 -3.50
C ASN A 213 2.45 7.73 -2.36
N GLU A 214 1.75 7.97 -1.25
CA GLU A 214 1.62 7.00 -0.16
C GLU A 214 1.00 5.69 -0.65
N TYR A 215 -0.10 5.75 -1.38
CA TYR A 215 -0.72 4.57 -2.01
C TYR A 215 0.19 3.89 -3.04
N MET A 216 1.03 4.65 -3.76
CA MET A 216 2.00 4.08 -4.69
C MET A 216 3.10 3.28 -3.99
N GLU A 217 3.50 3.68 -2.79
CA GLU A 217 4.53 2.99 -2.00
C GLU A 217 3.98 1.81 -1.18
N MET A 218 2.66 1.74 -0.92
CA MET A 218 2.05 0.64 -0.16
C MET A 218 2.06 -0.71 -0.92
N PRO A 219 2.71 -1.77 -0.41
CA PRO A 219 2.59 -3.11 -1.00
C PRO A 219 1.18 -3.68 -0.78
N ASP A 220 0.67 -4.43 -1.76
CA ASP A 220 -0.65 -5.09 -1.72
C ASP A 220 -1.86 -4.17 -1.43
N LEU A 221 -1.83 -2.92 -1.92
CA LEU A 221 -2.91 -1.94 -1.77
C LEU A 221 -4.29 -2.51 -2.17
N GLU A 222 -4.35 -3.44 -3.12
CA GLU A 222 -5.59 -4.08 -3.55
C GLU A 222 -6.32 -4.86 -2.44
N LYS A 223 -5.59 -5.34 -1.42
CA LYS A 223 -6.17 -6.11 -0.29
C LYS A 223 -6.89 -5.21 0.72
N ASN A 224 -6.60 -3.91 0.71
CA ASN A 224 -7.15 -2.94 1.66
C ASN A 224 -8.56 -2.47 1.27
N PHE A 225 -9.04 -2.81 0.06
CA PHE A 225 -10.35 -2.38 -0.44
C PHE A 225 -11.27 -3.57 -0.71
N LYS A 226 -12.59 -3.33 -0.57
CA LYS A 226 -13.62 -4.29 -1.01
C LYS A 226 -13.46 -4.55 -2.51
N LYS A 227 -13.28 -5.82 -2.86
CA LYS A 227 -12.98 -6.24 -4.24
C LYS A 227 -14.05 -5.78 -5.22
N GLU A 228 -15.33 -5.80 -4.83
CA GLU A 228 -16.45 -5.39 -5.69
C GLU A 228 -16.40 -3.90 -6.06
N GLU A 229 -16.12 -3.02 -5.09
CA GLU A 229 -16.09 -1.58 -5.25
C GLU A 229 -14.85 -1.11 -6.04
N LEU A 230 -13.69 -1.69 -5.73
CA LEU A 230 -12.44 -1.44 -6.45
C LEU A 230 -12.58 -1.86 -7.93
N MET A 231 -13.14 -3.03 -8.20
CA MET A 231 -13.37 -3.51 -9.56
C MET A 231 -14.33 -2.61 -10.34
N LYS A 232 -15.35 -2.04 -9.69
CA LYS A 232 -16.26 -1.08 -10.31
C LYS A 232 -15.53 0.20 -10.74
N GLN A 233 -14.69 0.76 -9.87
CA GLN A 233 -13.89 1.96 -10.18
C GLN A 233 -12.85 1.68 -11.28
N LEU A 234 -12.16 0.54 -11.24
CA LEU A 234 -11.23 0.13 -12.30
C LEU A 234 -11.94 -0.06 -13.65
N CYS A 235 -13.17 -0.56 -13.66
CA CYS A 235 -13.99 -0.64 -14.86
C CYS A 235 -14.37 0.75 -15.41
N GLU A 236 -14.68 1.70 -14.55
CA GLU A 236 -14.95 3.09 -14.95
C GLU A 236 -13.71 3.77 -15.54
N ILE A 237 -12.54 3.58 -14.91
CA ILE A 237 -11.24 4.02 -15.43
C ILE A 237 -11.01 3.41 -16.80
N LYS A 238 -11.16 2.09 -16.96
CA LYS A 238 -11.01 1.42 -18.26
C LYS A 238 -11.94 2.00 -19.33
N LYS A 239 -13.22 2.25 -19.02
CA LYS A 239 -14.17 2.86 -19.96
C LYS A 239 -13.76 4.28 -20.37
N THR A 240 -13.11 5.01 -19.47
CA THR A 240 -12.70 6.40 -19.69
C THR A 240 -11.40 6.50 -20.49
N PHE A 241 -10.40 5.67 -20.17
CA PHE A 241 -9.08 5.68 -20.80
C PHE A 241 -9.02 4.85 -22.08
N CYS A 242 -9.77 3.74 -22.16
CA CYS A 242 -9.82 2.89 -23.34
C CYS A 242 -11.04 3.21 -24.20
N LYS A 243 -11.14 4.45 -24.69
CA LYS A 243 -11.83 4.62 -25.98
C LYS A 243 -10.92 3.98 -27.02
N PRO A 244 -11.38 2.97 -27.80
CA PRO A 244 -10.59 2.50 -28.92
C PRO A 244 -10.44 3.69 -29.87
N VAL A 245 -9.26 4.31 -29.87
CA VAL A 245 -8.87 5.19 -30.96
C VAL A 245 -8.82 4.25 -32.16
N LYS A 246 -9.84 4.31 -33.02
CA LYS A 246 -9.74 3.65 -34.32
C LYS A 246 -8.45 4.21 -34.95
N PRO A 247 -7.41 3.38 -35.17
CA PRO A 247 -6.16 3.89 -35.72
C PRO A 247 -6.49 4.60 -37.03
N LYS A 248 -5.86 5.75 -37.26
CA LYS A 248 -6.12 6.49 -38.50
C LYS A 248 -5.79 5.56 -39.68
N PRO A 249 -6.58 5.56 -40.77
CA PRO A 249 -6.33 4.68 -41.92
C PRO A 249 -4.89 4.73 -42.44
N GLU A 250 -4.24 5.89 -42.30
CA GLU A 250 -2.82 6.12 -42.65
C GLU A 250 -1.84 5.33 -41.78
N GLU A 251 -2.10 5.21 -40.47
CA GLU A 251 -1.22 4.48 -39.53
C GLU A 251 -1.31 2.98 -39.78
N VAL A 252 -2.50 2.47 -40.07
CA VAL A 252 -2.72 1.07 -40.45
C VAL A 252 -2.02 0.78 -41.78
N ALA A 253 -2.22 1.63 -42.79
CA ALA A 253 -1.58 1.47 -44.08
C ALA A 253 -0.05 1.45 -43.98
N ASN A 254 0.54 2.39 -43.24
CA ASN A 254 2.00 2.46 -43.06
C ASN A 254 2.55 1.23 -42.32
N ARG A 255 1.84 0.72 -41.31
CA ARG A 255 2.24 -0.51 -40.61
C ARG A 255 2.21 -1.71 -41.54
N GLU A 256 1.11 -1.89 -42.26
CA GLU A 256 0.94 -3.02 -43.18
C GLU A 256 2.00 -3.00 -44.28
N LEU A 257 2.30 -1.82 -44.82
CA LEU A 257 3.28 -1.60 -45.88
C LEU A 257 4.72 -1.83 -45.39
N ASN A 258 5.08 -1.38 -44.18
CA ASN A 258 6.40 -1.63 -43.58
C ASN A 258 6.66 -3.12 -43.30
N GLU A 259 5.62 -3.86 -42.91
CA GLU A 259 5.74 -5.30 -42.71
C GLU A 259 5.84 -6.04 -44.05
N LEU A 260 5.06 -5.62 -45.06
CA LEU A 260 5.15 -6.19 -46.41
C LEU A 260 6.54 -5.93 -47.03
N SER A 261 7.09 -4.72 -46.91
CA SER A 261 8.41 -4.39 -47.46
C SER A 261 9.54 -5.19 -46.81
N ARG A 262 9.40 -5.60 -45.54
CA ARG A 262 10.33 -6.55 -44.90
C ARG A 262 10.23 -7.93 -45.52
N ILE A 263 9.01 -8.45 -45.69
CA ILE A 263 8.79 -9.78 -46.29
C ILE A 263 9.34 -9.81 -47.72
N ILE A 264 9.08 -8.77 -48.52
CA ILE A 264 9.59 -8.68 -49.89
C ILE A 264 11.12 -8.71 -49.95
N LYS A 265 11.82 -8.13 -48.97
CA LYS A 265 13.30 -8.17 -48.91
C LYS A 265 13.86 -9.58 -48.70
N ASP A 266 13.09 -10.45 -48.04
CA ASP A 266 13.51 -11.82 -47.70
C ASP A 266 13.03 -12.88 -48.71
N VAL A 267 12.07 -12.54 -49.59
CA VAL A 267 11.50 -13.48 -50.59
C VAL A 267 12.37 -13.54 -51.86
N ASP A 268 12.51 -14.75 -52.42
CA ASP A 268 13.18 -14.98 -53.70
C ASP A 268 12.48 -14.23 -54.86
N LYS A 269 13.26 -13.52 -55.67
CA LYS A 269 12.78 -12.68 -56.79
C LYS A 269 11.93 -13.46 -57.79
N THR A 270 12.22 -14.75 -58.00
CA THR A 270 11.45 -15.59 -58.92
C THR A 270 10.03 -15.83 -58.42
N LYS A 271 9.89 -16.20 -57.14
CA LYS A 271 8.59 -16.41 -56.47
C LYS A 271 7.78 -15.12 -56.35
N PHE A 272 8.46 -13.99 -56.14
CA PHE A 272 7.82 -12.68 -56.10
C PHE A 272 7.18 -12.30 -57.44
N MET A 273 7.92 -12.49 -58.55
CA MET A 273 7.40 -12.20 -59.89
C MET A 273 6.24 -13.14 -60.26
N ASP A 274 6.35 -14.44 -59.96
CA ASP A 274 5.28 -15.42 -60.21
C ASP A 274 3.98 -15.12 -59.43
N ALA A 275 4.10 -14.55 -58.23
CA ALA A 275 2.96 -14.14 -57.41
C ALA A 275 2.30 -12.87 -57.96
N ILE A 276 3.08 -11.93 -58.50
CA ILE A 276 2.61 -10.65 -59.03
C ILE A 276 1.99 -10.81 -60.43
N ASP A 277 2.53 -11.68 -61.27
CA ASP A 277 2.04 -11.89 -62.64
C ASP A 277 0.58 -12.39 -62.70
N LYS A 278 0.10 -13.00 -61.63
CA LYS A 278 -1.30 -13.48 -61.49
C LYS A 278 -2.27 -12.39 -61.02
N GLU A 279 -1.77 -11.26 -60.55
CA GLU A 279 -2.57 -10.18 -59.96
C GLU A 279 -2.98 -9.11 -60.98
N ARG A 280 -3.94 -8.24 -60.60
CA ARG A 280 -4.42 -7.16 -61.47
C ARG A 280 -3.35 -6.07 -61.65
N THR A 281 -3.35 -5.39 -62.79
CA THR A 281 -2.38 -4.33 -63.16
C THR A 281 -2.15 -3.27 -62.09
N ASN A 282 -3.20 -2.88 -61.35
CA ASN A 282 -3.08 -1.90 -60.26
C ASN A 282 -2.35 -2.43 -59.02
N VAL A 283 -2.50 -3.73 -58.71
CA VAL A 283 -1.78 -4.42 -57.63
C VAL A 283 -0.33 -4.64 -58.05
N GLN A 284 -0.10 -5.02 -59.30
CA GLN A 284 1.25 -5.16 -59.86
C GLN A 284 2.04 -3.85 -59.74
N ARG A 285 1.43 -2.74 -60.15
CA ARG A 285 2.03 -1.40 -60.02
C ARG A 285 2.32 -1.04 -58.56
N PHE A 286 1.38 -1.30 -57.66
CA PHE A 286 1.57 -1.08 -56.22
C PHE A 286 2.76 -1.87 -55.65
N MET A 287 2.95 -3.12 -56.07
CA MET A 287 4.07 -3.96 -55.62
C MET A 287 5.41 -3.52 -56.21
N ILE A 288 5.41 -3.01 -57.45
CA ILE A 288 6.60 -2.41 -58.08
C ILE A 288 6.97 -1.10 -57.38
N ASP A 289 5.99 -0.25 -57.04
CA ASP A 289 6.22 0.99 -56.30
C ASP A 289 6.87 0.69 -54.93
N ILE A 290 6.42 -0.36 -54.23
CA ILE A 290 7.03 -0.81 -52.97
C ILE A 290 8.47 -1.33 -53.16
N LEU A 291 8.74 -2.07 -54.23
CA LEU A 291 10.07 -2.60 -54.51
C LEU A 291 11.09 -1.47 -54.78
N ASN A 292 10.64 -0.37 -55.36
CA ASN A 292 11.45 0.81 -55.66
C ASN A 292 11.54 1.80 -54.48
N ASP A 293 11.06 1.45 -53.29
CA ASP A 293 10.93 2.33 -52.12
C ASP A 293 10.13 3.62 -52.41
N GLU A 294 9.23 3.59 -53.40
CA GLU A 294 8.34 4.71 -53.76
C GLU A 294 7.05 4.68 -52.94
N ARG A 295 6.44 5.86 -52.73
CA ARG A 295 5.14 5.94 -52.07
C ARG A 295 4.04 5.49 -53.03
N PRO A 296 3.22 4.50 -52.68
CA PRO A 296 2.16 4.05 -53.56
C PRO A 296 1.12 5.14 -53.77
N SER A 297 0.65 5.26 -55.01
CA SER A 297 -0.37 6.24 -55.43
C SER A 297 -1.77 5.95 -54.85
N LEU A 298 -1.98 4.77 -54.28
CA LEU A 298 -3.28 4.29 -53.83
C LEU A 298 -3.70 4.87 -52.46
N PRO A 299 -5.02 5.09 -52.24
CA PRO A 299 -5.55 5.49 -50.93
C PRO A 299 -5.17 4.52 -49.81
N SER A 300 -4.90 5.06 -48.62
CA SER A 300 -4.41 4.31 -47.45
C SER A 300 -5.22 3.05 -47.12
N THR A 301 -6.55 3.11 -47.18
CA THR A 301 -7.43 1.96 -46.95
C THR A 301 -7.22 0.84 -47.97
N ILE A 302 -7.02 1.19 -49.24
CA ILE A 302 -6.80 0.21 -50.33
C ILE A 302 -5.40 -0.38 -50.20
N SER A 303 -4.39 0.47 -49.93
CA SER A 303 -3.01 0.05 -49.69
C SER A 303 -2.90 -0.96 -48.54
N ALA A 304 -3.66 -0.77 -47.46
CA ALA A 304 -3.71 -1.72 -46.35
C ALA A 304 -4.30 -3.08 -46.75
N ILE A 305 -5.39 -3.09 -47.53
CA ILE A 305 -6.04 -4.33 -47.99
C ILE A 305 -5.11 -5.10 -48.93
N ILE A 306 -4.50 -4.42 -49.90
CA ILE A 306 -3.56 -5.05 -50.84
C ILE A 306 -2.35 -5.58 -50.07
N SER A 307 -1.82 -4.80 -49.13
CA SER A 307 -0.67 -5.24 -48.33
C SER A 307 -0.97 -6.50 -47.53
N LYS A 308 -2.17 -6.60 -46.94
CA LYS A 308 -2.59 -7.79 -46.21
C LYS A 308 -2.75 -9.02 -47.12
N HIS A 309 -3.40 -8.86 -48.27
CA HIS A 309 -3.57 -9.94 -49.25
C HIS A 309 -2.23 -10.46 -49.77
N MET A 310 -1.30 -9.55 -50.10
CA MET A 310 0.03 -9.93 -50.59
C MET A 310 0.90 -10.58 -49.52
N LYS A 311 0.75 -10.20 -48.24
CA LYS A 311 1.39 -10.93 -47.13
C LYS A 311 0.91 -12.37 -47.04
N GLU A 312 -0.39 -12.62 -47.17
CA GLU A 312 -0.96 -13.96 -47.12
C GLU A 312 -0.50 -14.84 -48.30
N GLN A 313 -0.18 -14.22 -49.45
CA GLN A 313 0.35 -14.93 -50.63
C GLN A 313 1.87 -15.17 -50.56
N LEU A 314 2.61 -14.33 -49.83
CA LEU A 314 4.09 -14.36 -49.76
C LEU A 314 4.64 -15.05 -48.50
N ALA A 315 3.80 -15.27 -47.48
CA ALA A 315 4.12 -16.05 -46.28
C ALA A 315 4.06 -17.56 -46.55
#